data_AF-A0A6C0II70-F1
#
_entry.id   AF-A0A6C0II70-F1
#
_cell.length_a   1.000
_cell.length_b   1.000
_cell.length_c   1.000
_cell.angle_alpha   90.00
_cell.angle_beta   90.00
_cell.angle_gamma   90.00
#
_symmetry.space_group_name_H-M   'P 1'
#
loop_
_entity.id
_entity.type
_entity.pdbx_description
1 polymer ?
#
loop_
_entity_poly.entity_id
_entity_poly.type
_entity_poly.pdbx_seq_one_letter_code
_entity_poly.pdbx_strand_id
1 'polypeptide(L)'
;MAHYKTAILFITWYYAIKTWCISFLSSCTHFIKHIRSYNENWLLFPGYALPQSHIVNPTQDNWVYNVSQKILMSKHSLCNVPCKLSWLSVKLVVLRSGRNDPIVREEYDMDPFFETFRVYASPDNCPTLHNLFISWCISTSHWFPTTNPIQFHLIDHLGEERIIPLTSTVSFDVRQNKLYDRISPK
;
A
#
# COMPACT_ATOMS: atom_id res chain seq x y z
N MET A 1 33.23 46.09 -2.49
CA MET A 1 32.97 45.39 -3.77
C MET A 1 33.00 43.86 -3.68
N ALA A 2 33.83 43.24 -2.83
CA ALA A 2 33.93 41.78 -2.69
C ALA A 2 32.64 41.10 -2.13
N HIS A 3 31.98 41.70 -1.13
CA HIS A 3 30.77 41.14 -0.51
C HIS A 3 29.55 41.04 -1.44
N TYR A 4 29.51 41.84 -2.50
CA TYR A 4 28.40 41.84 -3.46
C TYR A 4 28.46 40.62 -4.39
N LYS A 5 29.67 40.18 -4.75
CA LYS A 5 29.88 39.01 -5.61
C LYS A 5 29.53 37.71 -4.91
N THR A 6 29.83 37.59 -3.61
CA THR A 6 29.48 36.42 -2.80
C THR A 6 27.97 36.29 -2.58
N ALA A 7 27.25 37.41 -2.40
CA ALA A 7 25.80 37.38 -2.26
C ALA A 7 25.09 36.91 -3.53
N ILE A 8 25.55 37.37 -4.71
CA ILE A 8 24.98 36.96 -6.01
C ILE A 8 25.19 35.46 -6.27
N LEU A 9 26.37 34.92 -5.92
CA LEU A 9 26.65 33.48 -6.05
C LEU A 9 25.76 32.62 -5.14
N PHE A 10 25.52 33.06 -3.90
CA PHE A 10 24.62 32.35 -2.99
C PHE A 10 23.17 32.36 -3.47
N ILE A 11 22.69 33.50 -3.96
CA ILE A 11 21.34 33.64 -4.50
C ILE A 11 21.15 32.75 -5.74
N THR A 12 22.09 32.81 -6.68
CA THR A 12 22.03 31.98 -7.91
C THR A 12 22.10 30.49 -7.60
N TRP A 13 22.94 30.07 -6.66
CA TRP A 13 23.02 28.67 -6.21
C TRP A 13 21.73 28.20 -5.52
N TYR A 14 21.14 29.03 -4.66
CA TYR A 14 19.87 28.74 -4.00
C TYR A 14 18.72 28.55 -5.01
N TYR A 15 18.61 29.45 -6.00
CA TYR A 15 17.60 29.32 -7.04
C TYR A 15 17.85 28.08 -7.89
N ALA A 16 19.09 27.78 -8.29
CA ALA A 16 19.41 26.59 -9.06
C ALA A 16 19.01 25.29 -8.35
N ILE A 17 19.29 25.17 -7.04
CA ILE A 17 18.87 24.03 -6.23
C ILE A 17 17.34 23.95 -6.17
N LYS A 18 16.66 25.07 -5.95
CA LYS A 18 15.20 25.10 -5.86
C LYS A 18 14.56 24.67 -7.18
N THR A 19 15.05 25.16 -8.32
CA THR A 19 14.54 24.77 -9.64
C THR A 19 14.81 23.29 -9.92
N TRP A 20 16.01 22.80 -9.61
CA TRP A 20 16.36 21.38 -9.76
C TRP A 20 15.46 20.48 -8.91
N CYS A 21 15.22 20.83 -7.64
CA CYS A 21 14.30 20.10 -6.77
C CYS A 21 12.87 20.09 -7.31
N ILE A 22 12.36 21.22 -7.83
CA ILE A 22 11.01 21.30 -8.40
C ILE A 22 10.90 20.45 -9.68
N SER A 23 11.89 20.53 -10.58
CA SER A 23 11.93 19.72 -11.80
C SER A 23 12.09 18.23 -11.51
N PHE A 24 12.88 17.87 -10.49
CA PHE A 24 13.02 16.49 -10.02
C PHE A 24 11.69 15.98 -9.45
N LEU A 25 11.04 16.73 -8.57
CA LEU A 25 9.71 16.39 -8.04
C LEU A 25 8.66 16.26 -9.14
N SER A 26 8.66 17.16 -10.12
CA SER A 26 7.77 17.11 -11.29
C SER A 26 8.05 15.90 -12.19
N SER A 27 9.32 15.52 -12.35
CA SER A 27 9.71 14.32 -13.08
C SER A 27 9.27 13.05 -12.33
N CYS A 28 9.39 13.03 -11.01
CA CYS A 28 8.88 11.95 -10.17
C CYS A 28 7.35 11.83 -10.26
N THR A 29 6.60 12.93 -10.26
CA THR A 29 5.14 12.87 -10.42
C THR A 29 4.73 12.41 -11.81
N HIS A 30 5.44 12.81 -12.86
CA HIS A 30 5.24 12.30 -14.22
C HIS A 30 5.59 10.82 -14.33
N PHE A 31 6.69 10.37 -13.73
CA PHE A 31 7.08 8.96 -13.70
C PHE A 31 6.06 8.10 -12.95
N ILE A 32 5.60 8.57 -11.79
CA ILE A 32 4.53 7.93 -11.01
C ILE A 32 3.24 7.87 -11.84
N LYS A 33 2.86 8.95 -12.54
CA LYS A 33 1.68 8.96 -13.43
C LYS A 33 1.84 8.02 -14.62
N HIS A 34 3.03 7.93 -15.20
CA HIS A 34 3.35 7.06 -16.32
C HIS A 34 3.28 5.58 -15.91
N ILE A 35 3.89 5.22 -14.78
CA ILE A 35 3.75 3.90 -14.17
C ILE A 35 2.29 3.55 -13.89
N ARG A 36 1.49 4.51 -13.39
CA ARG A 36 0.07 4.30 -13.06
C ARG A 36 -0.84 4.12 -14.28
N SER A 37 -0.49 4.70 -15.42
CA SER A 37 -1.35 4.75 -16.61
C SER A 37 -1.32 3.47 -17.46
N TYR A 38 -0.29 2.63 -17.34
CA TYR A 38 -0.08 1.50 -18.25
C TYR A 38 -0.01 0.13 -17.57
N ASN A 39 -0.06 0.09 -16.23
CA ASN A 39 0.16 -1.13 -15.49
C ASN A 39 -1.10 -1.58 -14.78
N GLU A 40 -1.84 -2.48 -15.46
CA GLU A 40 -2.97 -3.17 -14.87
C GLU A 40 -2.53 -4.15 -13.78
N ASN A 41 -1.29 -4.66 -13.84
CA ASN A 41 -0.79 -5.65 -12.91
C ASN A 41 0.41 -5.14 -12.10
N TRP A 42 0.37 -5.39 -10.80
CA TRP A 42 1.40 -5.03 -9.83
C TRP A 42 1.90 -6.27 -9.11
N LEU A 43 3.21 -6.43 -9.04
CA LEU A 43 3.85 -7.45 -8.22
C LEU A 43 4.06 -6.90 -6.81
N LEU A 44 3.59 -7.65 -5.82
CA LEU A 44 3.70 -7.30 -4.41
C LEU A 44 4.78 -8.17 -3.75
N PHE A 45 5.76 -7.50 -3.17
CA PHE A 45 6.84 -8.08 -2.39
C PHE A 45 6.66 -7.72 -0.90
N PRO A 46 7.32 -8.43 0.02
CA PRO A 46 7.43 -7.97 1.40
C PRO A 46 8.03 -6.56 1.44
N GLY A 47 7.22 -5.57 1.84
CA GLY A 47 7.64 -4.17 2.03
C GLY A 47 7.59 -3.26 0.80
N TYR A 48 7.37 -3.76 -0.43
CA TYR A 48 7.30 -2.91 -1.62
C TYR A 48 6.46 -3.50 -2.76
N ALA A 49 6.09 -2.67 -3.73
CA ALA A 49 5.33 -3.08 -4.91
C ALA A 49 5.95 -2.50 -6.19
N LEU A 50 5.90 -3.27 -7.27
CA LEU A 50 6.43 -2.88 -8.56
C LEU A 50 5.43 -3.20 -9.68
N PRO A 51 5.34 -2.35 -10.71
CA PRO A 51 4.53 -2.68 -11.88
C PRO A 51 5.13 -3.85 -12.66
N GLN A 52 4.28 -4.78 -13.11
CA GLN A 52 4.75 -6.02 -13.73
C GLN A 52 5.44 -5.81 -15.09
N SER A 53 5.07 -4.77 -15.86
CA SER A 53 5.60 -4.53 -17.22
C SER A 53 7.12 -4.41 -17.31
N HIS A 54 7.80 -4.18 -16.20
CA HIS A 54 9.25 -3.97 -16.15
C HIS A 54 10.04 -5.19 -15.67
N ILE A 55 9.40 -6.35 -15.45
CA ILE A 55 10.05 -7.51 -14.81
C ILE A 55 10.02 -8.73 -15.75
N VAL A 56 11.20 -9.10 -16.26
CA VAL A 56 11.38 -10.20 -17.23
C VAL A 56 11.37 -11.58 -16.55
N ASN A 57 11.61 -11.65 -15.25
CA ASN A 57 11.58 -12.89 -14.46
C ASN A 57 11.12 -12.62 -13.02
N PRO A 58 9.81 -12.51 -12.77
CA PRO A 58 9.34 -12.33 -11.42
C PRO A 58 9.57 -13.62 -10.63
N THR A 59 10.19 -13.50 -9.45
CA THR A 59 10.42 -14.60 -8.51
C THR A 59 9.11 -15.33 -8.20
N GLN A 60 9.21 -16.63 -7.87
CA GLN A 60 8.07 -17.54 -7.80
C GLN A 60 7.03 -17.13 -6.74
N ASP A 61 7.44 -16.63 -5.57
CA ASP A 61 6.53 -16.44 -4.44
C ASP A 61 5.77 -15.09 -4.39
N ASN A 62 5.71 -14.35 -5.49
CA ASN A 62 5.10 -13.03 -5.47
C ASN A 62 3.59 -13.06 -5.68
N TRP A 63 2.90 -12.18 -4.98
CA TRP A 63 1.50 -11.88 -5.23
C TRP A 63 1.37 -10.88 -6.38
N VAL A 64 0.37 -11.08 -7.24
CA VAL A 64 0.04 -10.19 -8.35
C VAL A 64 -1.32 -9.56 -8.07
N TYR A 65 -1.35 -8.22 -8.05
CA TYR A 65 -2.56 -7.44 -7.94
C TYR A 65 -2.96 -6.86 -9.30
N ASN A 66 -4.13 -7.24 -9.80
CA ASN A 66 -4.75 -6.66 -11.00
C ASN A 66 -5.68 -5.51 -10.59
N VAL A 67 -5.35 -4.30 -11.02
CA VAL A 67 -6.07 -3.06 -10.68
C VAL A 67 -7.46 -3.04 -11.30
N SER A 68 -7.57 -3.38 -12.60
CA SER A 68 -8.82 -3.32 -13.37
C SER A 68 -9.88 -4.26 -12.80
N GLN A 69 -9.47 -5.47 -12.38
CA GLN A 69 -10.36 -6.49 -11.84
C GLN A 69 -10.45 -6.47 -10.31
N LYS A 70 -9.60 -5.70 -9.63
CA LYS A 70 -9.42 -5.70 -8.17
C LYS A 70 -9.17 -7.10 -7.60
N ILE A 71 -8.34 -7.87 -8.30
CA ILE A 71 -8.01 -9.25 -7.94
C ILE A 71 -6.58 -9.32 -7.43
N LEU A 72 -6.38 -9.98 -6.29
CA LEU A 72 -5.07 -10.36 -5.78
C LEU A 72 -4.89 -11.88 -5.92
N MET A 73 -3.85 -12.32 -6.60
CA MET A 73 -3.59 -13.75 -6.82
C MET A 73 -2.12 -14.09 -6.63
N SER A 74 -1.83 -15.22 -6.02
CA SER A 74 -0.48 -15.76 -6.02
C SER A 74 -0.22 -16.42 -7.38
N LYS A 75 0.98 -16.23 -7.95
CA LYS A 75 1.35 -16.80 -9.25
C LYS A 75 1.25 -18.32 -9.30
N HIS A 76 1.31 -18.98 -8.14
CA HIS A 76 1.22 -20.43 -7.97
C HIS A 76 -0.12 -20.90 -7.40
N SER A 77 -1.08 -19.99 -7.21
CA SER A 77 -2.41 -20.38 -6.75
C SER A 77 -3.10 -21.21 -7.84
N LEU A 78 -3.19 -22.53 -7.62
CA LEU A 78 -4.10 -23.41 -8.37
C LEU A 78 -5.57 -23.20 -7.98
N CYS A 79 -5.82 -22.32 -6.99
CA CYS A 79 -7.16 -22.03 -6.54
C CYS A 79 -7.88 -21.20 -7.61
N ASN A 80 -8.94 -21.78 -8.18
CA ASN A 80 -9.79 -21.11 -9.16
C ASN A 80 -10.99 -20.39 -8.51
N VAL A 81 -11.06 -20.39 -7.17
CA VAL A 81 -12.20 -19.82 -6.44
C VAL A 81 -11.79 -18.53 -5.72
N PRO A 82 -12.40 -17.38 -6.04
CA PRO A 82 -12.07 -16.13 -5.38
C PRO A 82 -12.65 -16.11 -3.97
N CYS A 83 -11.81 -15.66 -3.03
CA CYS A 83 -12.18 -15.42 -1.65
C CYS A 83 -12.47 -13.94 -1.39
N LYS A 84 -13.34 -13.65 -0.41
CA LYS A 84 -13.51 -12.32 0.18
C LYS A 84 -12.95 -12.28 1.60
N LEU A 85 -12.69 -11.11 2.16
CA LEU A 85 -12.43 -11.02 3.60
C LEU A 85 -13.71 -11.30 4.39
N SER A 86 -13.56 -11.89 5.57
CA SER A 86 -14.67 -12.14 6.49
C SER A 86 -15.06 -10.92 7.32
N TRP A 87 -14.30 -9.83 7.26
CA TRP A 87 -14.56 -8.59 7.99
C TRP A 87 -15.88 -7.97 7.54
N LEU A 88 -16.65 -7.45 8.50
CA LEU A 88 -17.93 -6.79 8.27
C LEU A 88 -17.74 -5.32 7.88
N SER A 89 -16.74 -4.67 8.47
CA SER A 89 -16.34 -3.30 8.12
C SER A 89 -14.86 -3.10 8.47
N VAL A 90 -14.18 -2.22 7.76
CA VAL A 90 -12.79 -1.89 7.99
C VAL A 90 -12.44 -0.46 7.61
N LYS A 91 -11.72 0.19 8.52
CA LYS A 91 -11.14 1.51 8.33
C LYS A 91 -9.62 1.44 8.48
N LEU A 92 -8.94 2.22 7.65
CA LEU A 92 -7.53 2.50 7.83
C LEU A 92 -7.37 3.74 8.70
N VAL A 93 -6.57 3.63 9.75
CA VAL A 93 -6.23 4.75 10.62
C VAL A 93 -4.74 5.02 10.52
N VAL A 94 -4.39 6.24 10.12
CA VAL A 94 -3.01 6.69 9.98
C VAL A 94 -2.72 7.74 11.04
N LEU A 95 -1.70 7.48 11.85
CA LEU A 95 -1.25 8.40 12.89
C LEU A 95 -0.10 9.23 12.34
N ARG A 96 -0.29 10.54 12.28
CA ARG A 96 0.71 11.49 11.79
C ARG A 96 1.22 12.33 12.94
N SER A 97 2.51 12.28 13.21
CA SER A 97 3.16 13.17 14.18
C SER A 97 4.18 14.04 13.48
N GLY A 98 4.02 15.36 13.57
CA GLY A 98 5.06 16.31 13.20
C GLY A 98 6.04 16.53 14.36
N ARG A 99 7.26 16.99 14.07
CA ARG A 99 8.28 17.24 15.12
C ARG A 99 7.79 18.15 16.26
N ASN A 100 6.85 19.05 15.98
CA ASN A 100 6.27 19.99 16.94
C ASN A 100 4.73 20.04 16.88
N ASP A 101 4.08 19.12 16.17
CA ASP A 101 2.63 19.15 15.95
C ASP A 101 1.94 18.01 16.71
N PRO A 102 0.70 18.23 17.20
CA PRO A 102 -0.09 17.17 17.83
C PRO A 102 -0.29 16.00 16.87
N ILE A 103 -0.46 14.79 17.43
CA ILE A 103 -0.73 13.60 16.62
C ILE A 103 -2.08 13.77 15.94
N VAL A 104 -2.07 13.87 14.61
CA VAL A 104 -3.27 13.92 13.78
C VAL A 104 -3.65 12.50 13.41
N ARG A 105 -4.92 12.15 13.65
CA ARG A 105 -5.51 10.87 13.27
C ARG A 105 -6.30 11.06 11.98
N GLU A 106 -5.84 10.44 10.90
CA GLU A 106 -6.52 10.43 9.60
C GLU A 106 -7.18 9.05 9.40
N GLU A 107 -8.46 9.04 9.02
CA GLU A 107 -9.24 7.81 8.81
C GLU A 107 -9.67 7.68 7.35
N TYR A 108 -9.60 6.46 6.82
CA TYR A 108 -10.03 6.13 5.47
C TYR A 108 -10.96 4.92 5.50
N ASP A 109 -12.14 5.07 4.91
CA ASP A 109 -13.07 3.97 4.69
C ASP A 109 -12.53 3.03 3.60
N MET A 110 -12.38 1.75 3.94
CA MET A 110 -11.89 0.73 3.02
C MET A 110 -13.02 -0.20 2.53
N ASP A 111 -14.24 -0.08 3.05
CA ASP A 111 -15.35 -0.97 2.71
C ASP A 111 -15.65 -0.99 1.20
N PRO A 112 -15.73 0.16 0.49
CA PRO A 112 -15.97 0.16 -0.96
C PRO A 112 -14.91 -0.60 -1.78
N PHE A 113 -13.67 -0.62 -1.28
CA PHE A 113 -12.61 -1.41 -1.90
C PHE A 113 -12.86 -2.90 -1.66
N PHE A 114 -13.06 -3.31 -0.40
CA PHE A 114 -13.17 -4.72 -0.04
C PHE A 114 -14.47 -5.40 -0.51
N GLU A 115 -15.55 -4.66 -0.74
CA GLU A 115 -16.77 -5.19 -1.38
C GLU A 115 -16.49 -5.81 -2.75
N THR A 116 -15.58 -5.20 -3.51
CA THR A 116 -15.24 -5.58 -4.89
C THR A 116 -13.93 -6.35 -4.99
N PHE A 117 -13.04 -6.21 -4.01
CA PHE A 117 -11.77 -6.91 -3.95
C PHE A 117 -11.94 -8.43 -3.81
N ARG A 118 -11.14 -9.20 -4.56
CA ARG A 118 -11.14 -10.66 -4.52
C ARG A 118 -9.73 -11.20 -4.38
N VAL A 119 -9.58 -12.30 -3.65
CA VAL A 119 -8.28 -12.96 -3.45
C VAL A 119 -8.34 -14.41 -3.90
N TYR A 120 -7.44 -14.83 -4.79
CA TYR A 120 -7.23 -16.24 -5.10
C TYR A 120 -6.13 -16.80 -4.20
N ALA A 121 -6.52 -17.22 -3.00
CA ALA A 121 -5.65 -17.83 -2.00
C ALA A 121 -5.94 -19.33 -1.85
N SER A 122 -4.92 -20.09 -1.47
CA SER A 122 -5.06 -21.46 -0.99
C SER A 122 -4.83 -21.52 0.52
N PRO A 123 -5.26 -22.58 1.21
CA PRO A 123 -4.99 -22.75 2.65
C PRO A 123 -3.50 -22.66 2.99
N ASP A 124 -2.62 -23.10 2.08
CA ASP A 124 -1.16 -23.09 2.27
C ASP A 124 -0.50 -21.77 1.84
N ASN A 125 -1.21 -20.90 1.12
CA ASN A 125 -0.68 -19.65 0.60
C ASN A 125 -1.71 -18.53 0.68
N CYS A 126 -1.66 -17.79 1.78
CA CYS A 126 -2.53 -16.67 2.06
C CYS A 126 -1.80 -15.32 1.95
N PRO A 127 -2.50 -14.24 1.56
CA PRO A 127 -1.90 -12.92 1.55
C PRO A 127 -1.60 -12.46 2.97
N THR A 128 -0.64 -11.57 3.13
CA THR A 128 -0.41 -10.87 4.40
C THR A 128 -1.30 -9.62 4.49
N LEU A 129 -1.45 -9.07 5.70
CA LEU A 129 -2.12 -7.78 5.90
C LEU A 129 -1.47 -6.67 5.06
N HIS A 130 -0.15 -6.73 4.90
CA HIS A 130 0.60 -5.80 4.06
C HIS A 130 0.23 -5.93 2.58
N ASN A 131 -0.04 -7.14 2.05
CA ASN A 131 -0.50 -7.31 0.68
C ASN A 131 -1.86 -6.62 0.47
N LEU A 132 -2.78 -6.73 1.44
CA LEU A 132 -4.09 -6.08 1.38
C LEU A 132 -3.97 -4.55 1.40
N PHE A 133 -3.15 -4.03 2.32
CA PHE A 133 -2.85 -2.61 2.45
C PHE A 133 -2.29 -2.02 1.13
N ILE A 134 -1.26 -2.66 0.58
CA ILE A 134 -0.62 -2.18 -0.65
C ILE A 134 -1.58 -2.26 -1.84
N SER A 135 -2.41 -3.31 -1.92
CA SER A 135 -3.43 -3.43 -2.96
C SER A 135 -4.39 -2.23 -2.90
N TRP A 136 -4.87 -1.86 -1.71
CA TRP A 136 -5.70 -0.67 -1.51
C TRP A 136 -4.98 0.62 -1.92
N CYS A 137 -3.72 0.82 -1.50
CA CYS A 137 -2.91 1.97 -1.88
C CYS A 137 -2.76 2.13 -3.40
N ILE A 138 -2.58 1.01 -4.10
CA ILE A 138 -2.51 0.99 -5.56
C ILE A 138 -3.86 1.43 -6.15
N SER A 139 -4.97 0.85 -5.70
CA SER A 139 -6.32 1.16 -6.22
C SER A 139 -6.73 2.61 -5.99
N THR A 140 -6.45 3.14 -4.81
CA THR A 140 -6.84 4.51 -4.44
C THR A 140 -5.79 5.53 -4.86
N SER A 141 -4.59 5.11 -5.29
CA SER A 141 -3.43 5.96 -5.51
C SER A 141 -2.99 6.78 -4.28
N HIS A 142 -3.36 6.33 -3.07
CA HIS A 142 -2.98 6.95 -1.80
C HIS A 142 -1.79 6.20 -1.19
N TRP A 143 -0.72 6.95 -0.91
CA TRP A 143 0.53 6.41 -0.37
C TRP A 143 0.92 7.17 0.88
N PHE A 144 1.50 6.46 1.86
CA PHE A 144 1.87 7.00 3.15
C PHE A 144 3.38 6.89 3.39
N PRO A 145 3.98 7.84 4.12
CA PRO A 145 5.35 7.69 4.62
C PRO A 145 5.49 6.44 5.50
N THR A 146 6.60 5.72 5.35
CA THR A 146 6.92 4.54 6.18
C THR A 146 7.07 4.84 7.67
N THR A 147 7.27 6.11 8.01
CA THR A 147 7.37 6.59 9.39
C THR A 147 6.02 6.70 10.10
N ASN A 148 4.92 6.72 9.36
CA ASN A 148 3.59 6.88 9.95
C ASN A 148 3.08 5.52 10.45
N PRO A 149 2.70 5.38 11.74
CA PRO A 149 2.01 4.19 12.20
C PRO A 149 0.66 4.04 11.51
N ILE A 150 0.41 2.84 10.99
CA ILE A 150 -0.82 2.47 10.29
C ILE A 150 -1.53 1.36 11.06
N GLN A 151 -2.83 1.51 11.26
CA GLN A 151 -3.68 0.56 11.96
C GLN A 151 -4.94 0.25 11.14
N PHE A 152 -5.37 -1.00 11.18
CA PHE A 152 -6.67 -1.45 10.68
C PHE A 152 -7.64 -1.50 11.85
N HIS A 153 -8.69 -0.70 11.78
CA HIS A 153 -9.80 -0.72 12.73
C HIS A 153 -10.93 -1.44 12.04
N LEU A 154 -11.22 -2.67 12.46
CA LEU A 154 -12.16 -3.55 11.76
C LEU A 154 -13.20 -4.12 12.71
N ILE A 155 -14.34 -4.50 12.13
CA ILE A 155 -15.37 -5.31 12.77
C ILE A 155 -15.25 -6.70 12.14
N ASP A 156 -14.95 -7.70 12.97
CA ASP A 156 -14.77 -9.07 12.48
C ASP A 156 -16.11 -9.75 12.14
N HIS A 157 -16.04 -11.00 11.70
CA HIS A 157 -17.22 -11.80 11.34
C HIS A 157 -18.15 -12.13 12.50
N LEU A 158 -17.72 -11.94 13.74
CA LEU A 158 -18.50 -12.11 14.97
C LEU A 158 -19.11 -10.79 15.46
N GLY A 159 -18.79 -9.66 14.80
CA GLY A 159 -19.22 -8.34 15.22
C GLY A 159 -18.31 -7.69 16.26
N GLU A 160 -17.12 -8.24 16.51
CA GLU A 160 -16.17 -7.67 17.47
C GLU A 160 -15.25 -6.64 16.83
N GLU A 161 -15.10 -5.49 17.49
CA GLU A 161 -14.16 -4.45 17.09
C GLU A 161 -12.72 -4.83 17.42
N ARG A 162 -11.82 -4.69 16.44
CA ARG A 162 -10.40 -5.02 16.57
C ARG A 162 -9.53 -3.92 15.96
N ILE A 163 -8.39 -3.68 16.61
CA ILE A 163 -7.35 -2.78 16.11
C ILE A 163 -6.10 -3.61 15.82
N ILE A 164 -5.73 -3.69 14.56
CA ILE A 164 -4.61 -4.50 14.07
C ILE A 164 -3.56 -3.56 13.46
N PRO A 165 -2.37 -3.41 14.08
CA PRO A 165 -1.27 -2.66 13.48
C PRO A 165 -0.84 -3.29 12.14
N LEU A 166 -0.48 -2.48 11.14
CA LEU A 166 0.03 -2.99 9.86
C LEU A 166 1.28 -3.88 10.02
N THR A 167 2.09 -3.60 11.04
CA THR A 167 3.31 -4.36 11.38
C THR A 167 3.03 -5.67 12.11
N SER A 168 1.78 -6.00 12.40
CA SER A 168 1.43 -7.23 13.09
C SER A 168 1.59 -8.46 12.20
N THR A 169 1.92 -9.60 12.81
CA THR A 169 2.04 -10.89 12.13
C THR A 169 0.69 -11.61 12.09
N VAL A 170 -0.32 -10.96 11.51
CA VAL A 170 -1.62 -11.60 11.27
C VAL A 170 -1.49 -12.58 10.13
N SER A 171 -1.93 -13.82 10.39
CA SER A 171 -2.08 -14.85 9.37
C SER A 171 -3.53 -14.92 8.94
N PHE A 172 -3.78 -15.43 7.73
CA PHE A 172 -5.14 -15.63 7.23
C PHE A 172 -5.42 -17.09 6.98
N ASP A 173 -6.70 -17.39 7.02
CA ASP A 173 -7.25 -18.72 6.99
C ASP A 173 -8.36 -18.77 5.94
N VAL A 174 -8.27 -19.68 4.97
CA VAL A 174 -9.29 -19.84 3.94
C VAL A 174 -10.36 -20.82 4.41
N ARG A 175 -11.61 -20.36 4.55
CA ARG A 175 -12.78 -21.21 4.84
C ARG A 175 -13.97 -20.71 4.04
N GLN A 176 -14.68 -21.59 3.35
CA GLN A 176 -15.92 -21.26 2.63
C GLN A 176 -15.79 -20.01 1.71
N ASN A 177 -14.69 -19.92 0.96
CA ASN A 177 -14.39 -18.78 0.08
C ASN A 177 -14.29 -17.43 0.82
N LYS A 178 -13.91 -17.47 2.09
CA LYS A 178 -13.59 -16.29 2.90
C LYS A 178 -12.22 -16.43 3.57
N LEU A 179 -11.54 -15.29 3.70
CA LEU A 179 -10.30 -15.13 4.44
C LEU A 179 -10.64 -14.63 5.84
N TYR A 180 -10.29 -15.43 6.84
CA TYR A 180 -10.43 -15.11 8.27
C TYR A 180 -9.06 -14.74 8.83
N ASP A 181 -8.96 -13.64 9.57
CA ASP A 181 -7.75 -13.30 10.31
C ASP A 181 -7.57 -14.23 11.51
N ARG A 182 -6.35 -14.75 11.66
CA ARG A 182 -5.88 -15.49 12.84
C ARG A 182 -4.80 -14.65 13.51
N ILE A 183 -5.13 -14.15 14.69
CA ILE A 183 -4.14 -13.57 15.61
C ILE A 183 -3.48 -14.75 16.30
N SER A 184 -2.17 -14.92 16.10
CA SER A 184 -1.42 -15.90 16.90
C SER A 184 -1.48 -15.46 18.36
N PRO A 185 -1.95 -16.31 19.29
CA PRO A 185 -1.83 -15.99 20.71
C PRO A 185 -0.34 -15.82 21.03
N LYS A 186 0.00 -14.70 21.69
CA LYS A 186 1.35 -14.49 22.22
C LYS A 186 1.65 -15.49 23.31
#